data_AF-A0A7W8K1S5-F1
#
_entry.id   AF-A0A7W8K1S5-F1
#
_cell.length_a   1.000
_cell.length_b   1.000
_cell.length_c   1.000
_cell.angle_alpha   90.00
_cell.angle_beta   90.00
_cell.angle_gamma   90.00
#
_symmetry.space_group_name_H-M   'P 1'
#
loop_
_entity.id
_entity.type
_entity.pdbx_description
1 polymer ?
#
loop_
_entity_poly.entity_id
_entity_poly.type
_entity_poly.pdbx_seq_one_letter_code
_entity_poly.pdbx_strand_id
1 'polypeptide(L)'
;MTNFDDLENRVHAIESIEKQADKVTYATVEMLHKTFITPIDRDDIHQLITRQDDILDLLEDAAQTVSLYDLKAVTPEAKRLAELVLACTEKVRDAVALLHNMDNSRKIVAICEEIDRLESDADHVMRAAMSKLFRDEPDVRNLIKLKAIYEILETVTDRCEDVSNIIEGIIVENA
;
A
#
# COMPACT_ATOMS: atom_id res chain seq x y z
N MET A 1 -16.57 -10.69 15.55
CA MET A 1 -15.53 -10.17 16.44
C MET A 1 -14.20 -10.36 15.73
N THR A 2 -13.55 -9.27 15.35
CA THR A 2 -12.14 -9.27 14.95
C THR A 2 -11.35 -9.66 16.19
N ASN A 3 -10.77 -10.85 16.16
CA ASN A 3 -10.08 -11.40 17.32
C ASN A 3 -8.63 -10.93 17.32
N PHE A 4 -8.20 -10.26 18.39
CA PHE A 4 -6.82 -9.82 18.60
C PHE A 4 -5.94 -10.92 19.22
N ASP A 5 -6.49 -12.12 19.41
CA ASP A 5 -5.67 -13.31 19.65
C ASP A 5 -4.58 -13.37 18.58
N ASP A 6 -3.33 -13.48 19.02
CA ASP A 6 -2.14 -13.55 18.16
C ASP A 6 -1.67 -12.23 17.52
N LEU A 7 -2.15 -11.07 18.00
CA LEU A 7 -1.74 -9.75 17.45
C LEU A 7 -0.22 -9.59 17.40
N GLU A 8 0.48 -9.92 18.50
CA GLU A 8 1.94 -9.78 18.59
C GLU A 8 2.66 -10.61 17.52
N ASN A 9 2.23 -11.85 17.28
CA ASN A 9 2.81 -12.70 16.24
C ASN A 9 2.50 -12.19 14.83
N ARG A 10 1.31 -11.60 14.61
CA ARG A 10 0.97 -10.98 13.31
C ARG A 10 1.80 -9.74 13.02
N VAL A 11 2.00 -8.89 14.03
CA VAL A 11 2.86 -7.69 13.91
C VAL A 11 4.29 -8.11 13.59
N HIS A 12 4.84 -9.08 14.31
CA HIS A 12 6.17 -9.63 14.01
C HIS A 12 6.26 -10.28 12.63
N ALA A 13 5.20 -10.93 12.15
CA ALA A 13 5.17 -11.49 10.81
C ALA A 13 5.22 -10.40 9.73
N ILE A 14 4.50 -9.29 9.93
CA ILE A 14 4.51 -8.13 9.03
C ILE A 14 5.89 -7.45 9.03
N GLU A 15 6.45 -7.19 10.22
CA GLU A 15 7.82 -6.68 10.38
C GLU A 15 8.86 -7.59 9.70
N SER A 16 8.68 -8.92 9.79
CA SER A 16 9.57 -9.84 9.10
C SER A 16 9.42 -9.81 7.57
N ILE A 17 8.25 -9.46 7.04
CA ILE A 17 8.00 -9.33 5.60
C ILE A 17 8.60 -8.03 5.08
N GLU A 18 8.39 -6.92 5.78
CA GLU A 18 8.99 -5.61 5.48
C GLU A 18 10.53 -5.75 5.38
N LYS A 19 11.21 -6.27 6.41
CA LYS A 19 12.67 -6.54 6.39
C LYS A 19 13.15 -7.46 5.28
N GLN A 20 12.27 -8.30 4.72
CA GLN A 20 12.61 -9.12 3.56
C GLN A 20 12.51 -8.32 2.27
N ALA A 21 11.48 -7.49 2.12
CA ALA A 21 11.31 -6.61 0.98
C ALA A 21 12.39 -5.52 0.92
N ASP A 22 12.72 -4.95 2.06
CA ASP A 22 13.79 -3.96 2.26
C ASP A 22 15.14 -4.48 1.71
N LYS A 23 15.44 -5.78 1.90
CA LYS A 23 16.59 -6.46 1.28
C LYS A 23 16.47 -6.61 -0.23
N VAL A 24 15.27 -6.84 -0.76
CA VAL A 24 15.00 -6.92 -2.20
C VAL A 24 15.19 -5.53 -2.83
N THR A 25 14.70 -4.48 -2.18
CA THR A 25 14.87 -3.08 -2.57
C THR A 25 16.35 -2.73 -2.65
N TYR A 26 17.10 -2.98 -1.56
CA TYR A 26 18.55 -2.79 -1.53
C TYR A 26 19.28 -3.56 -2.65
N ALA A 27 18.99 -4.85 -2.81
CA ALA A 27 19.65 -5.68 -3.81
C ALA A 27 19.34 -5.23 -5.24
N THR A 28 18.11 -4.77 -5.51
CA THR A 28 17.68 -4.24 -6.81
C THR A 28 18.44 -2.95 -7.13
N VAL A 29 18.51 -2.02 -6.18
CA VAL A 29 19.25 -0.75 -6.35
C VAL A 29 20.75 -1.01 -6.52
N GLU A 30 21.33 -1.93 -5.76
CA GLU A 30 22.73 -2.31 -5.92
C GLU A 30 23.01 -2.93 -7.31
N MET A 31 22.12 -3.80 -7.78
CA MET A 31 22.22 -4.40 -9.12
C MET A 31 22.10 -3.33 -10.20
N LEU A 32 21.18 -2.39 -10.03
CA LEU A 32 20.98 -1.27 -10.94
C LEU A 32 22.28 -0.49 -11.10
N HIS A 33 22.95 -0.10 -10.01
CA HIS A 33 24.24 0.62 -10.05
C HIS A 33 25.36 -0.13 -10.77
N LYS A 34 25.34 -1.46 -10.76
CA LYS A 34 26.36 -2.31 -11.40
C LYS A 34 26.03 -2.70 -12.84
N THR A 35 24.79 -2.45 -13.28
CA THR A 35 24.30 -2.84 -14.60
C THR A 35 24.39 -1.66 -15.56
N PHE A 36 25.08 -1.82 -16.70
CA PHE A 36 25.24 -0.73 -17.67
C PHE A 36 24.04 -0.57 -18.60
N ILE A 37 23.39 -1.68 -18.99
CA ILE A 37 22.25 -1.69 -19.92
C ILE A 37 21.03 -2.26 -19.17
N THR A 38 19.95 -1.47 -19.09
CA THR A 38 18.69 -1.85 -18.44
C THR A 38 17.58 -2.07 -19.48
N PRO A 39 16.56 -2.90 -19.20
CA PRO A 39 15.49 -3.21 -20.15
C PRO A 39 14.45 -2.07 -20.30
N ILE A 40 14.33 -1.22 -19.29
CA ILE A 40 13.56 0.04 -19.29
C ILE A 40 14.44 1.13 -18.66
N ASP A 41 13.92 2.35 -18.55
CA ASP A 41 14.66 3.44 -17.94
C ASP A 41 15.12 3.11 -16.50
N ARG A 42 16.32 3.55 -16.17
CA ARG A 42 16.95 3.27 -14.87
C ARG A 42 16.19 3.95 -13.73
N ASP A 43 15.80 5.20 -13.93
CA ASP A 43 15.13 6.00 -12.93
C ASP A 43 13.72 5.43 -12.70
N ASP A 44 13.08 4.87 -13.71
CA ASP A 44 11.81 4.14 -13.56
C ASP A 44 11.96 2.90 -12.68
N ILE A 45 12.99 2.06 -12.92
CA ILE A 45 13.25 0.87 -12.06
C ILE A 45 13.48 1.30 -10.62
N HIS A 46 14.28 2.36 -10.42
CA HIS A 46 14.60 2.87 -9.09
C HIS A 46 13.34 3.41 -8.38
N GLN A 47 12.53 4.21 -9.07
CA GLN A 47 11.28 4.75 -8.51
C GLN A 47 10.29 3.62 -8.23
N LEU A 48 10.12 2.67 -9.15
CA LEU A 48 9.19 1.56 -9.02
C LEU A 48 9.52 0.66 -7.82
N ILE A 49 10.80 0.31 -7.60
CA ILE A 49 11.16 -0.52 -6.45
C ILE A 49 11.01 0.24 -5.13
N THR A 50 11.41 1.51 -5.09
CA THR A 50 11.30 2.34 -3.89
C THR A 50 9.84 2.58 -3.50
N ARG A 51 8.96 2.85 -4.46
CA ARG A 51 7.53 3.05 -4.18
C ARG A 51 6.80 1.79 -3.78
N GLN A 52 7.23 0.62 -4.27
CA GLN A 52 6.70 -0.66 -3.77
C GLN A 52 7.11 -0.92 -2.32
N ASP A 53 8.32 -0.50 -1.94
CA ASP A 53 8.82 -0.59 -0.57
C ASP A 53 8.00 0.28 0.39
N ASP A 54 7.70 1.54 0.00
CA ASP A 54 6.86 2.45 0.78
C ASP A 54 5.49 1.86 1.15
N ILE A 55 4.90 0.99 0.31
CA ILE A 55 3.64 0.29 0.60
C ILE A 55 3.81 -0.67 1.79
N LEU A 56 4.93 -1.40 1.83
CA LEU A 56 5.22 -2.37 2.88
C LEU A 56 5.57 -1.69 4.19
N ASP A 57 6.31 -0.58 4.15
CA ASP A 57 6.58 0.28 5.31
C ASP A 57 5.29 0.77 5.95
N LEU A 58 4.35 1.29 5.15
CA LEU A 58 3.07 1.78 5.65
C LEU A 58 2.20 0.64 6.23
N LEU A 59 2.27 -0.57 5.68
CA LEU A 59 1.59 -1.74 6.23
C LEU A 59 2.20 -2.18 7.57
N GLU A 60 3.53 -2.09 7.71
CA GLU A 60 4.21 -2.29 9.00
C GLU A 60 3.77 -1.22 10.00
N ASP A 61 3.80 0.05 9.62
CA ASP A 61 3.37 1.18 10.45
C ASP A 61 1.91 1.01 10.91
N ALA A 62 1.01 0.53 10.06
CA ALA A 62 -0.36 0.22 10.44
C ALA A 62 -0.41 -0.86 11.53
N ALA A 63 0.33 -1.95 11.35
CA ALA A 63 0.38 -3.06 12.30
C ALA A 63 0.99 -2.65 13.64
N GLN A 64 2.11 -1.93 13.61
CA GLN A 64 2.76 -1.36 14.79
C GLN A 64 1.83 -0.39 15.50
N THR A 65 1.14 0.49 14.77
CA THR A 65 0.19 1.45 15.35
C THR A 65 -0.95 0.73 16.07
N VAL A 66 -1.53 -0.33 15.50
CA VAL A 66 -2.56 -1.14 16.17
C VAL A 66 -2.06 -1.69 17.51
N SER A 67 -0.82 -2.19 17.55
CA SER A 67 -0.18 -2.75 18.74
C SER A 67 0.19 -1.68 19.78
N LEU A 68 0.99 -0.68 19.38
CA LEU A 68 1.51 0.40 20.22
C LEU A 68 0.39 1.22 20.84
N TYR A 69 -0.68 1.47 20.08
CA TYR A 69 -1.80 2.24 20.58
C TYR A 69 -2.77 1.38 21.39
N ASP A 70 -2.54 0.07 21.51
CA ASP A 70 -3.40 -0.85 22.25
C ASP A 70 -4.87 -0.72 21.79
N LEU A 71 -5.09 -0.90 20.49
CA LEU A 71 -6.42 -0.81 19.90
C LEU A 71 -7.23 -2.05 20.28
N LYS A 72 -8.30 -1.86 21.05
CA LYS A 72 -9.10 -2.97 21.60
C LYS A 72 -10.17 -3.49 20.66
N ALA A 73 -10.59 -2.68 19.69
CA ALA A 73 -11.64 -3.03 18.74
C ALA A 73 -11.37 -2.32 17.40
N VAL A 74 -11.54 -3.07 16.31
CA VAL A 74 -11.51 -2.52 14.96
C VAL A 74 -12.94 -2.16 14.56
N THR A 75 -13.13 -0.97 13.99
CA THR A 75 -14.41 -0.54 13.47
C THR A 75 -14.73 -1.21 12.11
N PRO A 76 -16.00 -1.29 11.70
CA PRO A 76 -16.36 -1.72 10.36
C PRO A 76 -15.66 -0.90 9.27
N GLU A 77 -15.45 0.38 9.51
CA GLU A 77 -14.79 1.31 8.60
C GLU A 77 -13.30 0.98 8.42
N ALA A 78 -12.54 0.75 9.52
CA ALA A 78 -11.15 0.30 9.42
C ALA A 78 -11.04 -1.06 8.70
N LYS A 79 -11.99 -1.97 8.97
CA LYS A 79 -12.01 -3.25 8.26
C LYS A 79 -12.23 -3.05 6.75
N ARG A 80 -13.15 -2.16 6.37
CA ARG A 80 -13.41 -1.84 4.96
C ARG A 80 -12.19 -1.22 4.28
N LEU A 81 -11.49 -0.31 4.95
CA LEU A 81 -10.24 0.27 4.44
C LEU A 81 -9.17 -0.82 4.25
N ALA A 82 -9.00 -1.72 5.21
CA ALA A 82 -8.06 -2.83 5.07
C ALA A 82 -8.41 -3.79 3.91
N GLU A 83 -9.69 -4.02 3.62
CA GLU A 83 -10.14 -4.78 2.44
C GLU A 83 -9.80 -4.07 1.12
N LEU A 84 -9.89 -2.73 1.08
CA LEU A 84 -9.50 -1.92 -0.08
C LEU A 84 -7.98 -1.91 -0.27
N VAL A 85 -7.22 -1.79 0.81
CA VAL A 85 -5.74 -1.94 0.80
C VAL A 85 -5.33 -3.27 0.20
N LEU A 86 -5.95 -4.38 0.63
CA LEU A 86 -5.67 -5.70 0.08
C LEU A 86 -5.97 -5.74 -1.43
N ALA A 87 -7.12 -5.21 -1.85
CA ALA A 87 -7.47 -5.18 -3.27
C ALA A 87 -6.48 -4.34 -4.11
N CYS A 88 -6.08 -3.15 -3.63
CA CYS A 88 -5.09 -2.31 -4.31
C CYS A 88 -3.73 -3.02 -4.45
N THR A 89 -3.23 -3.60 -3.35
CA THR A 89 -1.92 -4.28 -3.35
C THR A 89 -1.91 -5.52 -4.26
N GLU A 90 -3.02 -6.24 -4.36
CA GLU A 90 -3.17 -7.32 -5.35
C GLU A 90 -3.10 -6.81 -6.80
N LYS A 91 -3.70 -5.64 -7.08
CA LYS A 91 -3.64 -5.02 -8.41
C LYS A 91 -2.25 -4.50 -8.76
N VAL A 92 -1.55 -3.89 -7.81
CA VAL A 92 -0.13 -3.51 -7.98
C VAL A 92 0.71 -4.73 -8.34
N ARG A 93 0.57 -5.84 -7.61
CA ARG A 93 1.25 -7.11 -7.92
C ARG A 93 0.95 -7.58 -9.34
N ASP A 94 -0.32 -7.55 -9.75
CA ASP A 94 -0.75 -8.01 -11.06
C ASP A 94 -0.19 -7.11 -12.19
N ALA A 95 -0.15 -5.79 -11.99
CA ALA A 95 0.45 -4.85 -12.95
C ALA A 95 1.96 -5.07 -13.10
N VAL A 96 2.69 -5.14 -11.98
CA VAL A 96 4.15 -5.38 -11.97
C VAL A 96 4.49 -6.71 -12.64
N ALA A 97 3.69 -7.77 -12.42
CA ALA A 97 3.91 -9.07 -13.04
C ALA A 97 3.83 -9.04 -14.58
N LEU A 98 3.11 -8.07 -15.17
CA LEU A 98 2.92 -7.93 -16.61
C LEU A 98 3.97 -7.03 -17.29
N LEU A 99 4.73 -6.23 -16.54
CA LEU A 99 5.72 -5.27 -17.05
C LEU A 99 6.84 -5.89 -17.88
N HIS A 100 7.10 -7.19 -17.75
CA HIS A 100 8.14 -7.87 -18.52
C HIS A 100 7.83 -7.95 -20.03
N ASN A 101 6.60 -7.64 -20.47
CA ASN A 101 6.19 -7.67 -21.88
C ASN A 101 5.23 -6.52 -22.21
N MET A 102 5.67 -5.58 -23.06
CA MET A 102 4.90 -4.39 -23.46
C MET A 102 3.67 -4.70 -24.32
N ASP A 103 3.54 -5.91 -24.89
CA ASP A 103 2.28 -6.36 -25.50
C ASP A 103 1.12 -6.40 -24.48
N ASN A 104 1.43 -6.41 -23.18
CA ASN A 104 0.45 -6.34 -22.10
C ASN A 104 -0.01 -4.91 -21.79
N SER A 105 0.52 -3.87 -22.44
CA SER A 105 0.22 -2.44 -22.17
C SER A 105 -1.27 -2.16 -21.92
N ARG A 106 -2.16 -2.63 -22.80
CA ARG A 106 -3.62 -2.45 -22.63
C ARG A 106 -4.18 -3.09 -21.36
N LYS A 107 -3.66 -4.24 -20.95
CA LYS A 107 -4.07 -4.91 -19.71
C LYS A 107 -3.53 -4.19 -18.49
N ILE A 108 -2.28 -3.71 -18.57
CA ILE A 108 -1.63 -2.95 -17.50
C ILE A 108 -2.41 -1.66 -17.25
N VAL A 109 -2.74 -0.89 -18.30
CA VAL A 109 -3.57 0.33 -18.18
C VAL A 109 -4.93 0.03 -17.56
N ALA A 110 -5.60 -1.07 -17.95
CA ALA A 110 -6.86 -1.44 -17.32
C ALA A 110 -6.74 -1.80 -15.82
N ILE A 111 -5.58 -2.32 -15.39
CA ILE A 111 -5.29 -2.58 -13.97
C ILE A 111 -5.01 -1.25 -13.25
N CYS A 112 -4.28 -0.32 -13.88
CA CYS A 112 -4.05 1.02 -13.35
C CYS A 112 -5.38 1.76 -13.11
N GLU A 113 -6.29 1.75 -14.09
CA GLU A 113 -7.66 2.29 -13.92
C GLU A 113 -8.48 1.58 -12.81
N GLU A 114 -8.14 0.34 -12.43
CA GLU A 114 -8.73 -0.35 -11.28
C GLU A 114 -8.11 0.12 -9.96
N ILE A 115 -6.80 0.39 -9.92
CA ILE A 115 -6.10 0.93 -8.74
C ILE A 115 -6.66 2.31 -8.41
N ASP A 116 -6.77 3.21 -9.40
CA ASP A 116 -7.31 4.57 -9.21
C ASP A 116 -8.73 4.54 -8.65
N ARG A 117 -9.57 3.62 -9.14
CA ARG A 117 -10.94 3.45 -8.62
C ARG A 117 -10.96 2.96 -7.18
N LEU A 118 -10.06 2.05 -6.81
CA LEU A 118 -9.97 1.51 -5.45
C LEU A 118 -9.42 2.55 -4.47
N GLU A 119 -8.44 3.37 -4.89
CA GLU A 119 -7.96 4.53 -4.14
C GLU A 119 -9.10 5.50 -3.86
N SER A 120 -9.85 5.89 -4.90
CA SER A 120 -10.92 6.87 -4.74
C SER A 120 -12.05 6.35 -3.84
N ASP A 121 -12.34 5.04 -3.90
CA ASP A 121 -13.23 4.37 -2.97
C ASP A 121 -12.69 4.40 -1.53
N ALA A 122 -11.38 4.19 -1.32
CA ALA A 122 -10.74 4.22 -0.01
C ALA A 122 -10.76 5.62 0.60
N ASP A 123 -10.45 6.64 -0.18
CA ASP A 123 -10.53 8.04 0.20
C ASP A 123 -11.96 8.45 0.60
N HIS A 124 -12.96 8.06 -0.19
CA HIS A 124 -14.37 8.27 0.16
C HIS A 124 -14.76 7.57 1.47
N VAL A 125 -14.36 6.31 1.66
CA VAL A 125 -14.61 5.57 2.91
C VAL A 125 -13.91 6.26 4.09
N MET A 126 -12.65 6.66 3.93
CA MET A 126 -11.86 7.32 4.97
C MET A 126 -12.52 8.63 5.41
N ARG A 127 -12.91 9.50 4.46
CA ARG A 127 -13.57 10.77 4.80
C ARG A 127 -14.91 10.58 5.49
N ALA A 128 -15.72 9.61 5.05
CA ALA A 128 -16.98 9.28 5.70
C ALA A 128 -16.76 8.72 7.13
N ALA A 129 -15.78 7.83 7.28
CA ALA A 129 -15.38 7.24 8.55
C ALA A 129 -14.86 8.31 9.52
N MET A 130 -14.06 9.27 9.03
CA MET A 130 -13.54 10.39 9.81
C MET A 130 -14.67 11.30 10.29
N SER A 131 -15.61 11.67 9.41
CA SER A 131 -16.77 12.50 9.78
C SER A 131 -17.63 11.84 10.87
N LYS A 132 -17.85 10.53 10.77
CA LYS A 132 -18.57 9.75 11.78
C LYS A 132 -17.78 9.66 13.08
N LEU A 133 -16.48 9.35 13.02
CA LEU A 133 -15.61 9.23 14.18
C LEU A 133 -15.61 10.51 15.03
N PHE A 134 -15.43 11.67 14.41
CA PHE A 134 -15.42 12.96 15.12
C PHE A 134 -16.79 13.38 15.68
N ARG A 135 -17.88 12.82 15.16
CA ARG A 135 -19.24 13.10 15.64
C ARG A 135 -19.64 12.21 16.81
N ASP A 136 -19.30 10.92 16.71
CA ASP A 136 -19.93 9.88 17.51
C ASP A 136 -19.00 9.32 18.61
N GLU A 137 -17.68 9.48 18.52
CA GLU A 137 -16.73 8.95 19.51
C GLU A 137 -16.47 9.95 20.64
N PRO A 138 -16.96 9.71 21.87
CA PRO A 138 -16.75 10.61 23.00
C PRO A 138 -15.35 10.48 23.64
N ASP A 139 -14.67 9.33 23.49
CA ASP A 139 -13.32 9.15 24.03
C ASP A 139 -12.28 9.71 23.06
N VAL A 140 -11.73 10.88 23.40
CA VAL A 140 -10.67 11.55 22.64
C VAL A 140 -9.46 10.64 22.42
N ARG A 141 -9.13 9.77 23.39
CA ARG A 141 -8.04 8.81 23.23
C ARG A 141 -8.37 7.83 22.12
N ASN A 142 -9.57 7.24 22.13
CA ASN A 142 -9.99 6.30 21.08
C ASN A 142 -10.10 6.98 19.71
N LEU A 143 -10.59 8.22 19.67
CA LEU A 143 -10.63 9.04 18.47
C LEU A 143 -9.24 9.20 17.84
N ILE A 144 -8.22 9.55 18.64
CA ILE A 144 -6.85 9.70 18.15
C ILE A 144 -6.33 8.38 17.57
N LYS A 145 -6.58 7.26 18.26
CA LYS A 145 -6.14 5.93 17.79
C LYS A 145 -6.76 5.56 16.45
N LEU A 146 -8.09 5.68 16.34
CA LEU A 146 -8.83 5.30 15.13
C LEU A 146 -8.51 6.24 13.97
N LYS A 147 -8.36 7.54 14.22
CA LYS A 147 -7.92 8.52 13.22
C LYS A 147 -6.60 8.09 12.59
N ALA A 148 -5.59 7.79 13.41
CA ALA A 148 -4.28 7.38 12.92
C ALA A 148 -4.35 6.13 12.03
N ILE A 149 -5.12 5.12 12.45
CA ILE A 149 -5.31 3.90 11.65
C ILE A 149 -6.02 4.18 10.32
N TYR A 150 -7.06 5.01 10.31
CA TYR A 150 -7.78 5.33 9.06
C TYR A 150 -6.88 6.07 8.08
N GLU A 151 -6.08 7.02 8.57
CA GLU A 151 -5.15 7.78 7.74
C GLU A 151 -4.05 6.89 7.17
N ILE A 152 -3.42 6.03 7.98
CA ILE A 152 -2.38 5.10 7.48
C ILE A 152 -2.95 4.17 6.40
N LEU A 153 -4.13 3.58 6.62
CA LEU A 153 -4.72 2.65 5.65
C LEU A 153 -5.07 3.34 4.31
N GLU A 154 -5.50 4.59 4.34
CA GLU A 154 -5.73 5.37 3.12
C GLU A 154 -4.42 5.79 2.45
N THR A 155 -3.39 6.12 3.22
CA THR A 155 -2.05 6.43 2.68
C THR A 155 -1.44 5.19 1.98
N VAL A 156 -1.75 3.97 2.42
CA VAL A 156 -1.34 2.75 1.70
C VAL A 156 -1.98 2.69 0.31
N THR A 157 -3.26 3.08 0.16
CA THR A 157 -3.92 3.09 -1.15
C THR A 157 -3.41 4.20 -2.06
N ASP A 158 -3.11 5.38 -1.53
CA ASP A 158 -2.40 6.48 -2.23
C ASP A 158 -1.05 5.99 -2.76
N ARG A 159 -0.28 5.26 -1.95
CA ARG A 159 1.01 4.72 -2.39
C ARG A 159 0.88 3.62 -3.45
N CYS A 160 -0.24 2.89 -3.49
CA CYS A 160 -0.54 1.99 -4.60
C CYS A 160 -0.83 2.76 -5.90
N GLU A 161 -1.52 3.89 -5.83
CA GLU A 161 -1.75 4.79 -6.97
C GLU A 161 -0.42 5.38 -7.48
N ASP A 162 0.48 5.80 -6.60
CA ASP A 162 1.82 6.25 -6.99
C ASP A 162 2.59 5.20 -7.81
N VAL A 163 2.53 3.93 -7.40
CA VAL A 163 3.12 2.82 -8.17
C VAL A 163 2.42 2.67 -9.52
N SER A 164 1.09 2.78 -9.56
CA SER A 164 0.31 2.77 -10.80
C SER A 164 0.75 3.86 -11.77
N ASN A 165 0.91 5.10 -11.29
CA ASN A 165 1.35 6.25 -12.07
C ASN A 165 2.74 6.05 -12.68
N ILE A 166 3.68 5.44 -11.95
CA ILE A 166 5.01 5.08 -12.47
C ILE A 166 4.88 4.02 -13.58
N ILE A 167 4.05 3.01 -13.36
CA ILE A 167 3.80 1.94 -14.34
C ILE A 167 3.22 2.51 -15.64
N GLU A 168 2.24 3.41 -15.55
CA GLU A 168 1.68 4.07 -16.73
C GLU A 168 2.73 4.90 -17.47
N GLY A 169 3.60 5.62 -16.75
CA GLY A 169 4.75 6.33 -17.32
C GLY A 169 5.64 5.40 -18.15
N ILE A 170 6.06 4.26 -17.57
CA ILE A 170 6.86 3.24 -18.25
C ILE A 170 6.16 2.79 -19.54
N ILE A 171 4.85 2.53 -19.50
CA ILE A 171 4.09 2.11 -20.69
C ILE A 171 4.09 3.18 -21.78
N VAL A 172 3.88 4.45 -21.42
CA VAL A 172 3.84 5.56 -22.39
C VAL A 172 5.20 5.76 -23.05
N GLU A 173 6.30 5.62 -22.31
CA GLU A 173 7.66 5.78 -22.84
C GLU A 173 8.10 4.64 -23.76
N ASN A 174 7.51 3.45 -23.61
CA ASN A 174 7.85 2.24 -24.37
C ASN A 174 6.78 1.84 -25.42
N ALA A 175 5.76 2.68 -25.64
CA ALA A 175 4.68 2.48 -26.61
C ALA A 175 5.01 2.90 -28.04
#